data_AF-A0A0Q1ABA7-F1
#
_entry.id   AF-A0A0Q1ABA7-F1
#
_cell.length_a   1.000
_cell.length_b   1.000
_cell.length_c   1.000
_cell.angle_alpha   90.00
_cell.angle_beta   90.00
_cell.angle_gamma   90.00
#
_symmetry.space_group_name_H-M   'P 1'
#
loop_
_entity.id
_entity.type
_entity.pdbx_description
1 polymer ?
#
loop_
_entity_poly.entity_id
_entity_poly.type
_entity_poly.pdbx_seq_one_letter_code
_entity_poly.pdbx_strand_id
1 'polypeptide(L)'
;MQKIILNNELTLSFEPLGKRVRLVVSTTANELVCRKETIKNLTSFLKLEENHLFKGRLQLNKHGDIIELNIQNKPTALISSKDFEQILNNLQ
;
A
#
# COMPACT_ATOMS: atom_id res chain seq x y z
N MET A 1 3.33 -13.80 3.41
CA MET A 1 3.47 -12.60 2.57
C MET A 1 2.17 -12.42 1.81
N GLN A 2 1.47 -11.30 2.02
CA GLN A 2 0.21 -10.96 1.34
C GLN A 2 0.52 -10.02 0.17
N LYS A 3 -0.29 -10.01 -0.90
CA LYS A 3 -0.05 -9.16 -2.07
C LYS A 3 -1.33 -8.73 -2.77
N ILE A 4 -1.29 -7.56 -3.41
CA ILE A 4 -2.31 -7.03 -4.32
C ILE A 4 -1.68 -6.91 -5.71
N ILE A 5 -2.33 -7.47 -6.72
CA ILE A 5 -1.97 -7.25 -8.12
C ILE A 5 -2.48 -5.85 -8.49
N LEU A 6 -1.55 -4.94 -8.81
CA LEU A 6 -1.89 -3.55 -9.12
C LEU A 6 -2.31 -3.39 -10.58
N ASN A 7 -1.63 -4.11 -11.48
CA ASN A 7 -1.91 -4.22 -12.90
C ASN A 7 -1.14 -5.44 -13.47
N ASN A 8 -1.06 -5.57 -14.80
CA ASN A 8 -0.40 -6.69 -15.49
C ASN A 8 1.11 -6.81 -15.17
N GLU A 9 1.76 -5.75 -14.70
CA GLU A 9 3.20 -5.70 -14.49
C GLU A 9 3.59 -5.50 -13.03
N LEU A 10 2.72 -4.89 -12.22
CA LEU A 10 3.04 -4.44 -10.88
C LEU A 10 2.28 -5.18 -9.79
N THR A 11 2.99 -5.46 -8.71
CA THR A 11 2.44 -6.05 -7.48
C THR A 11 2.83 -5.19 -6.28
N LEU A 12 1.88 -4.95 -5.37
CA LEU A 12 2.12 -4.44 -4.03
C LEU A 12 2.17 -5.61 -3.04
N SER A 13 3.33 -5.86 -2.46
CA SER A 13 3.56 -6.89 -1.45
C SER A 13 3.59 -6.28 -0.05
N PHE A 14 3.03 -7.02 0.91
CA PHE A 14 3.02 -6.69 2.32
C PHE A 14 3.86 -7.72 3.07
N GLU A 15 5.05 -7.30 3.48
CA GLU A 15 6.04 -8.13 4.16
C GLU A 15 6.04 -7.82 5.67
N PRO A 16 5.56 -8.73 6.53
CA PRO A 16 5.56 -8.52 7.98
C PRO A 16 6.98 -8.37 8.53
N LEU A 17 7.18 -7.38 9.41
CA LEU A 17 8.43 -7.06 10.10
C LEU A 17 8.13 -6.77 11.58
N GLY A 18 7.74 -7.81 12.32
CA GLY A 18 7.27 -7.68 13.70
C GLY A 18 6.00 -6.82 13.75
N LYS A 19 6.03 -5.70 14.51
CA LYS A 19 4.89 -4.75 14.60
C LYS A 19 4.74 -3.81 13.40
N ARG A 20 5.62 -3.94 12.41
CA ARG A 20 5.62 -3.14 11.18
C ARG A 20 5.37 -4.04 9.98
N VAL A 21 4.99 -3.43 8.87
CA VAL A 21 4.93 -4.05 7.56
C VAL A 21 5.80 -3.26 6.61
N ARG A 22 6.53 -3.95 5.75
CA ARG A 22 7.21 -3.37 4.59
C ARG A 22 6.30 -3.54 3.38
N LEU A 23 5.81 -2.42 2.88
CA LEU A 23 5.10 -2.29 1.62
C LEU A 23 6.15 -2.24 0.51
N VAL A 24 6.04 -3.10 -0.49
CA VAL A 24 6.98 -3.20 -1.60
C VAL A 24 6.20 -3.18 -2.91
N VAL A 25 6.49 -2.23 -3.79
CA VAL A 25 6.01 -2.28 -5.18
C VAL A 25 7.11 -2.85 -6.05
N SER A 26 6.77 -3.88 -6.82
CA SER A 26 7.72 -4.64 -7.64
C SER A 26 7.09 -5.03 -8.98
N THR A 27 7.95 -5.20 -9.99
CA THR A 27 7.62 -5.97 -11.19
C THR A 27 7.88 -7.46 -10.95
N THR A 28 7.63 -8.29 -11.96
CA THR A 28 8.01 -9.71 -11.93
C THR A 28 9.52 -9.94 -11.74
N ALA A 29 10.35 -8.95 -12.09
CA ALA A 29 11.81 -9.06 -12.07
C ALA A 29 12.48 -8.24 -10.98
N ASN A 30 11.92 -7.07 -10.60
CA ASN A 30 12.64 -6.10 -9.76
C ASN A 30 11.74 -5.40 -8.74
N GLU A 31 12.30 -5.10 -7.56
CA GLU A 31 11.71 -4.16 -6.62
C GLU A 31 11.89 -2.71 -7.13
N LEU A 32 10.81 -1.94 -7.14
CA LEU A 32 10.81 -0.55 -7.58
C LEU A 32 10.93 0.43 -6.41
N VAL A 33 10.07 0.27 -5.40
CA VAL A 33 10.02 1.12 -4.21
C VAL A 33 9.55 0.32 -3.00
N CYS A 34 10.04 0.66 -1.81
CA CYS A 34 9.48 0.12 -0.57
C CYS A 34 9.37 1.17 0.54
N ARG A 35 8.42 0.94 1.46
CA ARG A 35 8.28 1.69 2.71
C ARG A 35 7.88 0.80 3.86
N LYS A 36 8.48 1.05 5.03
CA LYS A 36 8.10 0.43 6.29
C LYS A 36 7.10 1.33 7.01
N GLU A 37 6.03 0.76 7.54
CA GLU A 37 5.03 1.45 8.34
C GLU A 37 4.46 0.51 9.41
N THR A 38 3.86 1.05 10.47
CA THR A 38 3.14 0.26 11.46
C THR A 38 1.75 -0.13 10.94
N ILE A 39 1.29 -1.34 11.30
CA ILE A 39 -0.09 -1.77 10.97
C ILE A 39 -1.10 -0.77 11.54
N LYS A 40 -0.88 -0.29 12.77
CA LYS A 40 -1.72 0.75 13.41
C LYS A 40 -1.87 2.00 12.54
N ASN A 41 -0.78 2.54 12.00
CA ASN A 41 -0.86 3.75 11.18
C ASN A 41 -1.57 3.50 9.84
N LEU A 42 -1.34 2.35 9.22
CA LEU A 42 -2.05 1.96 7.99
C LEU A 42 -3.55 1.78 8.24
N THR A 43 -3.94 1.13 9.34
CA THR A 43 -5.35 1.01 9.73
C THR A 43 -5.97 2.37 10.03
N SER A 44 -5.26 3.26 10.72
CA SER A 44 -5.73 4.64 10.96
C SER A 44 -5.89 5.42 9.66
N PHE A 45 -5.02 5.19 8.67
CA PHE A 45 -5.12 5.83 7.36
C PHE A 45 -6.43 5.48 6.64
N LEU A 46 -6.87 4.23 6.74
CA LEU A 46 -8.10 3.75 6.12
C LEU A 46 -9.39 4.33 6.73
N LYS A 47 -9.35 4.83 7.97
CA LYS A 47 -10.54 5.32 8.68
C LYS A 47 -11.03 6.70 8.22
N LEU A 48 -10.21 7.46 7.51
CA LEU A 48 -10.57 8.78 7.02
C LEU A 48 -11.07 8.69 5.58
N GLU A 49 -12.10 9.46 5.22
CA GLU A 49 -12.62 9.53 3.84
C GLU A 49 -11.53 9.99 2.87
N GLU A 50 -10.83 11.07 3.23
CA GLU A 50 -9.70 11.60 2.48
C GLU A 50 -8.45 11.60 3.36
N ASN A 51 -7.35 11.04 2.84
CA ASN A 51 -6.10 11.00 3.58
C ASN A 51 -4.90 10.79 2.67
N HIS A 52 -3.70 11.07 3.18
CA HIS A 52 -2.46 10.77 2.50
C HIS A 52 -1.48 10.08 3.46
N LEU A 53 -0.74 9.11 2.93
CA LEU A 53 0.37 8.48 3.61
C LEU A 53 1.64 8.52 2.77
N PHE A 54 2.74 8.66 3.51
CA PHE A 54 4.10 8.81 3.02
C PHE A 54 4.36 10.11 2.25
N LYS A 55 5.64 10.48 2.23
CA LYS A 55 6.19 11.49 1.32
C LYS A 55 7.31 10.83 0.51
N GLY A 56 7.49 11.26 -0.74
CA GLY A 56 8.59 10.80 -1.59
C GLY A 56 8.18 9.72 -2.60
N ARG A 57 8.99 8.66 -2.73
CA ARG A 57 8.90 7.75 -3.89
C ARG A 57 7.66 6.87 -3.93
N LEU A 58 7.14 6.42 -2.79
CA LEU A 58 5.86 5.72 -2.68
C LEU A 58 4.92 6.60 -1.87
N GLN A 59 3.72 6.85 -2.38
CA GLN A 59 2.67 7.60 -1.70
C GLN A 59 1.34 6.87 -1.85
N LEU A 60 0.49 6.97 -0.84
CA LEU A 60 -0.86 6.43 -0.84
C LEU A 60 -1.83 7.58 -0.57
N ASN A 61 -2.75 7.84 -1.50
CA ASN A 61 -3.79 8.85 -1.33
C ASN A 61 -5.13 8.14 -1.29
N LYS A 62 -5.88 8.28 -0.19
CA LYS A 62 -7.22 7.71 -0.06
C LYS A 62 -8.26 8.76 -0.46
N HIS A 63 -9.22 8.31 -1.26
CA HIS A 63 -10.39 9.07 -1.69
C HIS A 63 -11.61 8.14 -1.61
N GLY A 64 -12.34 8.20 -0.50
CA GLY A 64 -13.45 7.29 -0.22
C GLY A 64 -12.98 5.84 -0.21
N ASP A 65 -13.62 4.99 -1.01
CA ASP A 65 -13.32 3.55 -1.07
C ASP A 65 -12.10 3.19 -1.91
N ILE A 66 -11.38 4.18 -2.45
CA ILE A 66 -10.23 3.98 -3.33
C ILE A 66 -8.95 4.53 -2.69
N ILE A 67 -7.86 3.80 -2.84
CA ILE A 67 -6.50 4.24 -2.55
C ILE A 67 -5.76 4.37 -3.88
N GLU A 68 -5.38 5.59 -4.24
CA GLU A 68 -4.44 5.85 -5.31
C GLU A 68 -3.01 5.61 -4.81
N LEU A 69 -2.31 4.67 -5.46
CA LEU A 69 -0.90 4.42 -5.25
C LEU A 69 -0.09 5.22 -6.28
N ASN A 70 0.82 6.04 -5.75
CA ASN A 70 1.68 6.91 -6.54
C ASN A 70 3.14 6.49 -6.40
N ILE A 71 3.83 6.33 -7.54
CA ILE A 71 5.28 6.14 -7.59
C ILE A 71 5.92 7.38 -8.20
N GLN A 72 6.87 7.99 -7.49
CA GLN A 72 7.55 9.23 -7.94
C GLN A 72 6.57 10.34 -8.37
N ASN A 73 5.50 10.56 -7.59
CA ASN A 73 4.42 11.52 -7.85
C ASN A 73 3.57 11.20 -9.11
N LYS A 74 3.61 9.98 -9.63
CA LYS A 74 2.79 9.56 -10.77
C LYS A 74 1.73 8.54 -10.32
N PRO A 75 0.44 8.78 -10.63
CA PRO A 75 -0.62 7.78 -10.48
C PRO A 75 -0.24 6.49 -11.16
N THR A 76 -0.15 5.42 -10.38
CA THR A 76 0.34 4.12 -10.84
C THR A 76 -0.74 3.05 -10.79
N ALA A 77 -1.56 3.05 -9.74
CA ALA A 77 -2.63 2.08 -9.57
C ALA A 77 -3.71 2.58 -8.61
N LEU A 78 -4.91 2.03 -8.74
CA LEU A 78 -6.02 2.21 -7.81
C LEU A 78 -6.25 0.89 -7.08
N ILE A 79 -6.41 0.98 -5.76
CA ILE A 79 -6.62 -0.18 -4.88
C ILE A 79 -7.92 0.04 -4.12
N SER A 80 -8.72 -1.01 -3.97
CA SER A 80 -9.87 -1.01 -3.07
C SER A 80 -9.41 -0.84 -1.62
N SER A 81 -9.95 0.15 -0.91
CA SER A 81 -9.69 0.35 0.53
C SER A 81 -10.03 -0.91 1.33
N LYS A 82 -11.08 -1.63 0.92
CA LYS A 82 -11.52 -2.89 1.54
C LYS A 82 -10.50 -4.02 1.34
N ASP A 83 -9.92 -4.13 0.15
CA ASP A 83 -8.92 -5.18 -0.13
C ASP A 83 -7.63 -4.92 0.66
N PHE A 84 -7.24 -3.63 0.75
CA PHE A 84 -6.12 -3.19 1.57
C PHE A 84 -6.39 -3.51 3.06
N GLU A 85 -7.57 -3.19 3.58
CA GLU A 85 -7.98 -3.50 4.95
C GLU A 85 -7.95 -5.00 5.24
N GLN A 86 -8.50 -5.81 4.34
CA GLN A 86 -8.52 -7.27 4.48
C GLN A 86 -7.09 -7.82 4.60
N ILE A 87 -6.15 -7.30 3.81
CA ILE A 87 -4.75 -7.68 3.96
C ILE A 87 -4.20 -7.28 5.32
N LEU A 88 -4.41 -6.05 5.79
CA LEU A 88 -3.92 -5.62 7.09
C LEU A 88 -4.44 -6.49 8.23
N ASN A 89 -5.72 -6.88 8.18
CA ASN A 89 -6.33 -7.74 9.18
C ASN A 89 -5.71 -9.15 9.20
N ASN A 90 -5.26 -9.65 8.05
CA ASN A 90 -4.55 -10.93 7.94
C ASN A 90 -3.09 -10.88 8.42
N LEU A 91 -2.57 -9.69 8.76
CA LEU A 91 -1.20 -9.47 9.23
C LEU A 91 -1.10 -9.19 10.73
N GLN A 92 -2.24 -9.10 11.42
CA GLN A 92 -2.33 -8.93 12.89
C GLN A 92 -2.13 -10.27 13.61
#